data_AF-A0A5E4HHN5-F1
#
_entry.id   AF-A0A5E4HHN5-F1
#
_cell.length_a   1.000
_cell.length_b   1.000
_cell.length_c   1.000
_cell.angle_alpha   90.00
_cell.angle_beta   90.00
_cell.angle_gamma   90.00
#
_symmetry.space_group_name_H-M   'P 1'
#
loop_
_entity.id
_entity.type
_entity.pdbx_description
1 polymer ?
#
loop_
_entity_poly.entity_id
_entity_poly.type
_entity_poly.pdbx_seq_one_letter_code
_entity_poly.pdbx_strand_id
1 'polypeptide(L)'
;MVMEVAGLTSFLLESVNSLPSRVLEGDLFAVTVLLIFTYVVVFLINKLTGLIIFLLKKLFLLTIVTLALFQFLLGLSSKVAAEGFTLMLALMGGIGLAAGLLAVVIALYSAFYSFKQIGSVFRIKGASAEAQPKVVEAASKPAESQGLPSFVPKGGDKSVGVILVYVVIAEFGVFSSYTTPPPVASVGLGFFVLFLAAALLFVRRSYKEYQKGLFHLFVALVFGGVLSVLLGHFWGNYSVEQLLSLGYFASNSLVALLTGLSLSIFMGSKG
;
A
#
# COMPACT_ATOMS: atom_id res chain seq x y z
N MET A 1 -41.76 29.63 -21.24
CA MET A 1 -40.56 29.76 -20.37
C MET A 1 -39.53 28.67 -20.74
N VAL A 2 -39.13 28.59 -22.03
CA VAL A 2 -38.13 27.63 -22.55
C VAL A 2 -37.02 28.34 -23.36
N MET A 3 -37.20 29.63 -23.68
CA MET A 3 -36.20 30.44 -24.42
C MET A 3 -35.05 30.97 -23.55
N GLU A 4 -35.16 30.96 -22.22
CA GLU A 4 -34.12 31.54 -21.34
C GLU A 4 -32.87 30.65 -21.21
N VAL A 5 -33.02 29.32 -21.23
CA VAL A 5 -31.89 28.40 -21.00
C VAL A 5 -30.95 28.36 -22.20
N ALA A 6 -31.50 28.37 -23.42
CA ALA A 6 -30.71 28.36 -24.65
C ALA A 6 -29.87 29.64 -24.82
N GLY A 7 -30.46 30.81 -24.53
CA GLY A 7 -29.75 32.10 -24.56
C GLY A 7 -28.67 32.20 -23.47
N LEU A 8 -28.90 31.61 -22.29
CA LEU A 8 -27.90 31.55 -21.23
C LEU A 8 -26.71 30.67 -21.64
N THR A 9 -26.96 29.52 -22.28
CA THR A 9 -25.89 28.62 -22.72
C THR A 9 -25.04 29.21 -23.83
N SER A 10 -25.65 29.90 -24.81
CA SER A 10 -24.89 30.56 -25.88
C SER A 10 -24.06 31.73 -25.34
N PHE A 11 -24.63 32.54 -24.45
CA PHE A 11 -23.92 33.62 -23.79
C PHE A 11 -22.73 33.12 -22.95
N LEU A 12 -22.91 32.02 -22.21
CA LEU A 12 -21.83 31.41 -21.42
C LEU A 12 -20.74 30.81 -22.31
N LEU A 13 -21.09 30.14 -23.40
CA LEU A 13 -20.12 29.60 -24.36
C LEU A 13 -19.29 30.71 -25.02
N GLU A 14 -19.95 31.77 -25.45
CA GLU A 14 -19.27 32.91 -26.08
C GLU A 14 -18.40 33.68 -25.07
N SER A 15 -18.86 33.82 -23.83
CA SER A 15 -18.07 34.39 -22.74
C SER A 15 -16.84 33.52 -22.43
N VAL A 16 -16.97 32.20 -22.35
CA VAL A 16 -15.84 31.29 -22.08
C VAL A 16 -14.82 31.28 -23.22
N ASN A 17 -15.28 31.33 -24.47
CA ASN A 17 -14.40 31.30 -25.64
C ASN A 17 -13.67 32.63 -25.89
N SER A 18 -14.25 33.76 -25.49
CA SER A 18 -13.65 35.09 -25.66
C SER A 18 -12.78 35.53 -24.47
N LEU A 19 -12.79 34.81 -23.35
CA LEU A 19 -11.95 35.08 -22.18
C LEU A 19 -10.44 35.09 -22.50
N PRO A 20 -9.87 34.14 -23.26
CA PRO A 20 -8.42 34.12 -23.53
C PRO A 20 -7.91 35.36 -24.26
N SER A 21 -8.65 35.85 -25.26
CA SER A 21 -8.26 37.06 -26.01
C SER A 21 -8.35 38.31 -25.15
N ARG A 22 -9.41 38.48 -24.35
CA ARG A 22 -9.57 39.64 -23.44
C ARG A 22 -8.53 39.68 -22.33
N VAL A 23 -8.07 38.52 -21.86
CA VAL A 23 -6.97 38.41 -20.88
C VAL A 23 -5.64 38.87 -21.48
N LEU A 24 -5.37 38.52 -22.74
CA LEU A 24 -4.16 38.96 -23.45
C LEU A 24 -4.16 40.47 -23.73
N GLU A 25 -5.34 41.08 -23.86
CA GLU A 25 -5.53 42.53 -24.00
C GLU A 25 -5.38 43.30 -22.68
N GLY A 26 -5.26 42.60 -21.54
CA GLY A 26 -5.08 43.21 -20.23
C GLY A 26 -6.37 43.69 -19.55
N ASP A 27 -7.54 43.18 -19.98
CA ASP A 27 -8.82 43.48 -19.32
C ASP A 27 -8.85 42.90 -17.90
N LEU A 28 -8.83 43.80 -16.90
CA LEU A 28 -8.90 43.48 -15.47
C LEU A 28 -10.10 42.60 -15.09
N PHE A 29 -11.25 42.78 -15.76
CA PHE A 29 -12.43 41.98 -15.50
C PHE A 29 -12.24 40.54 -15.99
N ALA A 30 -11.74 40.37 -17.22
CA ALA A 30 -11.45 39.05 -17.80
C ALA A 30 -10.40 38.28 -16.98
N VAL A 31 -9.35 38.97 -16.51
CA VAL A 31 -8.32 38.39 -15.62
C VAL A 31 -8.94 37.91 -14.31
N THR A 32 -9.81 38.71 -13.70
CA THR A 32 -10.48 38.36 -12.44
C THR A 32 -11.40 37.15 -12.60
N VAL A 33 -12.19 37.11 -13.68
CA VAL A 33 -13.08 35.98 -14.00
C VAL A 33 -12.27 34.70 -14.26
N LEU A 34 -11.16 34.79 -15.00
CA LEU A 34 -10.26 33.65 -15.24
C LEU A 34 -9.66 33.12 -13.93
N LEU A 35 -9.26 33.98 -13.01
CA LEU A 35 -8.74 33.58 -11.70
C LEU A 35 -9.80 32.85 -10.86
N ILE A 36 -11.03 33.36 -10.82
CA ILE A 36 -12.15 32.71 -10.12
C ILE A 36 -12.44 31.34 -10.74
N PHE A 37 -12.48 31.26 -12.07
CA PHE A 37 -12.71 29.99 -12.77
C PHE A 37 -11.59 28.98 -12.51
N THR A 38 -10.34 29.42 -12.58
CA THR A 38 -9.16 28.60 -12.26
C THR A 38 -9.23 28.08 -10.82
N TYR A 39 -9.60 28.93 -9.87
CA TYR A 39 -9.78 28.53 -8.47
C TYR A 39 -10.89 27.47 -8.32
N VAL A 40 -12.03 27.64 -8.99
CA VAL A 40 -13.13 26.67 -8.98
C VAL A 40 -12.68 25.33 -9.59
N VAL A 41 -11.94 25.35 -10.70
CA VAL A 41 -11.38 24.15 -11.32
C VAL A 41 -10.39 23.45 -10.39
N VAL A 42 -9.46 24.18 -9.77
CA VAL A 42 -8.50 23.63 -8.79
C VAL A 42 -9.23 23.04 -7.59
N PHE A 43 -10.28 23.70 -7.09
CA PHE A 43 -11.12 23.20 -6.00
C PHE A 43 -11.85 21.90 -6.39
N LEU A 44 -12.41 21.84 -7.61
CA LEU A 44 -13.05 20.64 -8.17
C LEU A 44 -12.04 19.49 -8.30
N ILE A 45 -10.85 19.74 -8.86
CA ILE A 45 -9.77 18.76 -8.98
C ILE A 45 -9.38 18.24 -7.60
N ASN A 46 -9.19 19.12 -6.61
CA ASN A 46 -8.82 18.72 -5.25
C ASN A 46 -9.90 17.83 -4.61
N LYS A 47 -11.18 18.16 -4.82
CA LYS A 47 -12.32 17.37 -4.34
C LYS A 47 -12.43 16.01 -5.05
N LEU A 48 -12.20 15.98 -6.36
CA LEU A 48 -12.18 14.77 -7.19
C LEU A 48 -10.98 13.88 -6.86
N THR A 49 -9.83 14.45 -6.54
CA THR A 49 -8.60 13.71 -6.21
C THR A 49 -8.82 12.80 -5.00
N GLY A 50 -9.54 13.26 -3.97
CA GLY A 50 -9.90 12.42 -2.84
C GLY A 50 -10.79 11.23 -3.23
N LEU A 51 -11.73 11.45 -4.15
CA LEU A 51 -12.61 10.39 -4.67
C LEU A 51 -11.82 9.40 -5.54
N ILE A 52 -10.92 9.88 -6.39
CA ILE A 52 -10.05 9.07 -7.24
C ILE A 52 -9.15 8.19 -6.37
N ILE A 53 -8.45 8.75 -5.38
CA ILE A 53 -7.57 7.98 -4.49
C ILE A 53 -8.37 6.91 -3.72
N PHE A 54 -9.58 7.24 -3.26
CA PHE A 54 -10.45 6.29 -2.59
C PHE A 54 -10.89 5.15 -3.50
N LEU A 55 -11.31 5.46 -4.73
CA LEU A 55 -11.73 4.47 -5.73
C LEU A 55 -10.55 3.58 -6.14
N LEU A 56 -9.39 4.20 -6.36
CA LEU A 56 -8.18 3.57 -6.87
C LEU A 56 -7.63 2.55 -5.86
N LYS A 57 -7.55 2.90 -4.57
CA LYS A 57 -7.12 1.96 -3.51
C LYS A 57 -8.01 0.72 -3.45
N LYS A 58 -9.32 0.89 -3.62
CA LYS A 58 -10.29 -0.21 -3.56
C LYS A 58 -10.26 -1.10 -4.77
N LEU A 59 -10.17 -0.48 -5.96
CA LEU A 59 -10.04 -1.20 -7.21
C LEU A 59 -8.75 -2.02 -7.22
N PHE A 60 -7.63 -1.44 -6.78
CA PHE A 60 -6.37 -2.17 -6.67
C PHE A 60 -6.45 -3.34 -5.69
N LEU A 61 -7.00 -3.15 -4.49
CA LEU A 61 -7.16 -4.24 -3.52
C LEU A 61 -8.01 -5.39 -4.10
N LEU A 62 -9.15 -5.06 -4.70
CA LEU A 62 -10.03 -6.06 -5.31
C LEU A 62 -9.32 -6.80 -6.45
N THR A 63 -8.63 -6.06 -7.31
CA THR A 63 -7.87 -6.63 -8.43
C THR A 63 -6.75 -7.55 -7.94
N ILE A 64 -5.97 -7.14 -6.95
CA ILE A 64 -4.88 -7.96 -6.39
C ILE A 64 -5.43 -9.26 -5.78
N VAL A 65 -6.49 -9.17 -4.96
CA VAL A 65 -7.10 -10.35 -4.32
C VAL A 65 -7.69 -11.30 -5.36
N THR A 66 -8.34 -10.75 -6.40
CA THR A 66 -8.90 -11.55 -7.50
C THR A 66 -7.80 -12.23 -8.31
N LEU A 67 -6.72 -11.51 -8.63
CA LEU A 67 -5.57 -12.08 -9.34
C LEU A 67 -4.86 -13.14 -8.50
N ALA A 68 -4.72 -12.93 -7.19
CA ALA A 68 -4.13 -13.91 -6.27
C ALA A 68 -4.96 -15.21 -6.23
N LEU A 69 -6.29 -15.10 -6.14
CA LEU A 69 -7.19 -16.26 -6.19
C LEU A 69 -7.09 -16.97 -7.54
N PHE A 70 -7.03 -16.22 -8.65
CA PHE A 70 -6.89 -16.79 -9.97
C PHE A 70 -5.57 -17.55 -10.14
N GLN A 71 -4.44 -16.96 -9.72
CA GLN A 71 -3.14 -17.63 -9.73
C GLN A 71 -3.12 -18.88 -8.85
N PHE A 72 -3.74 -18.81 -7.67
CA PHE A 72 -3.91 -19.97 -6.81
C PHE A 72 -4.68 -21.10 -7.51
N LEU A 73 -5.76 -20.79 -8.23
CA LEU A 73 -6.53 -21.79 -8.99
C LEU A 73 -5.72 -22.42 -10.13
N LEU A 74 -4.88 -21.64 -10.82
CA LEU A 74 -3.95 -22.17 -11.83
C LEU A 74 -2.87 -23.07 -11.21
N GLY A 75 -2.32 -22.68 -10.06
CA GLY A 75 -1.38 -23.50 -9.30
C GLY A 75 -2.02 -24.80 -8.82
N LEU A 76 -3.26 -24.73 -8.32
CA LEU A 76 -4.00 -25.89 -7.87
C LEU A 76 -4.32 -26.84 -9.03
N SER A 77 -4.77 -26.32 -10.18
CA SER A 77 -5.09 -27.15 -11.35
C SER A 77 -3.86 -27.85 -11.92
N SER A 78 -2.72 -27.15 -11.99
CA SER A 78 -1.45 -27.75 -12.43
C SER A 78 -0.98 -28.86 -11.48
N LYS A 79 -1.10 -28.67 -10.16
CA LYS A 79 -0.79 -29.73 -9.18
C LYS A 79 -1.75 -30.92 -9.27
N VAL A 80 -3.04 -30.69 -9.47
CA VAL A 80 -4.02 -31.77 -9.67
C VAL A 80 -3.71 -32.56 -10.94
N ALA A 81 -3.25 -31.90 -12.00
CA ALA A 81 -2.86 -32.56 -13.25
C ALA A 81 -1.58 -33.40 -13.10
N ALA A 82 -0.62 -32.95 -12.28
CA ALA A 82 0.67 -33.62 -12.11
C ALA A 82 0.64 -34.77 -11.08
N GLU A 83 0.04 -34.53 -9.91
CA GLU A 83 0.07 -35.46 -8.76
C GLU A 83 -1.23 -36.27 -8.62
N GLY A 84 -2.26 -35.94 -9.42
CA GLY A 84 -3.60 -36.49 -9.27
C GLY A 84 -4.37 -35.90 -8.08
N PHE A 85 -5.63 -36.31 -7.92
CA PHE A 85 -6.47 -35.81 -6.84
C PHE A 85 -6.21 -36.58 -5.54
N THR A 86 -5.21 -36.11 -4.77
CA THR A 86 -4.86 -36.70 -3.46
C THR A 86 -5.64 -36.05 -2.31
N LEU A 87 -5.86 -36.78 -1.22
CA LEU A 87 -6.59 -36.29 -0.04
C LEU A 87 -5.95 -35.01 0.55
N MET A 88 -4.62 -34.95 0.56
CA MET A 88 -3.87 -33.80 1.09
C MET A 88 -4.02 -32.57 0.20
N LEU A 89 -3.96 -32.75 -1.12
CA LEU A 89 -4.20 -31.68 -2.09
C LEU A 89 -5.65 -31.19 -2.04
N ALA A 90 -6.62 -32.09 -1.84
CA ALA A 90 -8.02 -31.74 -1.67
C ALA A 90 -8.27 -30.91 -0.40
N LEU A 91 -7.67 -31.30 0.73
CA LEU A 91 -7.77 -30.57 1.99
C LEU A 91 -7.10 -29.19 1.92
N MET A 92 -5.84 -29.10 1.49
CA MET A 92 -5.13 -27.82 1.37
C MET A 92 -5.75 -26.93 0.29
N GLY A 93 -6.12 -27.51 -0.85
CA GLY A 93 -6.82 -26.81 -1.93
C GLY A 93 -8.16 -26.25 -1.46
N GLY A 94 -8.95 -27.05 -0.73
CA GLY A 94 -10.23 -26.63 -0.17
C GLY A 94 -10.10 -25.50 0.84
N ILE A 95 -9.14 -25.58 1.77
CA ILE A 95 -8.87 -24.50 2.74
C ILE A 95 -8.41 -23.22 2.01
N GLY A 96 -7.50 -23.35 1.04
CA GLY A 96 -7.01 -22.22 0.26
C GLY A 96 -8.12 -21.54 -0.55
N LEU A 97 -9.02 -22.33 -1.13
CA LEU A 97 -10.16 -21.83 -1.90
C LEU A 97 -11.17 -21.14 -0.98
N ALA A 98 -11.48 -21.72 0.18
CA ALA A 98 -12.35 -21.10 1.19
C ALA A 98 -11.78 -19.76 1.68
N ALA A 99 -10.48 -19.71 2.02
CA ALA A 99 -9.80 -18.50 2.45
C ALA A 99 -9.77 -17.43 1.33
N GLY A 100 -9.50 -17.84 0.10
CA GLY A 100 -9.49 -16.95 -1.06
C GLY A 100 -10.87 -16.36 -1.38
N LEU A 101 -11.93 -17.18 -1.32
CA LEU A 101 -13.31 -16.70 -1.45
C LEU A 101 -13.68 -15.74 -0.33
N LEU A 102 -13.30 -16.04 0.91
CA LEU A 102 -13.54 -15.16 2.05
C LEU A 102 -12.82 -13.81 1.86
N ALA A 103 -11.58 -13.83 1.36
CA ALA A 103 -10.83 -12.62 1.06
C ALA A 103 -11.49 -11.77 -0.04
N VAL A 104 -12.03 -12.40 -1.09
CA VAL A 104 -12.80 -11.72 -2.14
C VAL A 104 -14.07 -11.10 -1.56
N VAL A 105 -14.80 -11.82 -0.70
CA VAL A 105 -16.00 -11.30 -0.02
C VAL A 105 -15.66 -10.10 0.86
N ILE A 106 -14.55 -10.15 1.62
CA ILE A 106 -14.08 -9.03 2.44
C ILE A 106 -13.68 -7.84 1.55
N ALA A 107 -12.98 -8.08 0.44
CA ALA A 107 -12.59 -7.03 -0.50
C ALA A 107 -13.81 -6.35 -1.14
N LEU A 108 -14.81 -7.13 -1.56
CA LEU A 108 -16.10 -6.65 -2.04
C LEU A 108 -16.85 -5.87 -0.96
N TYR A 109 -16.96 -6.41 0.25
CA TYR A 109 -17.63 -5.74 1.36
C TYR A 109 -16.95 -4.41 1.71
N SER A 110 -15.62 -4.35 1.73
CA SER A 110 -14.84 -3.12 1.90
C SER A 110 -15.09 -2.11 0.76
N ALA A 111 -15.24 -2.60 -0.48
CA ALA A 111 -15.58 -1.76 -1.61
C ALA A 111 -16.97 -1.10 -1.44
N PHE A 112 -17.98 -1.85 -0.99
CA PHE A 112 -19.37 -1.38 -0.88
C PHE A 112 -19.72 -0.68 0.47
N TYR A 113 -19.22 -1.13 1.62
CA TYR A 113 -19.66 -0.65 2.94
C TYR A 113 -19.21 0.79 3.24
N SER A 114 -18.06 1.24 2.73
CA SER A 114 -17.62 2.63 2.95
C SER A 114 -18.42 3.69 2.18
N PHE A 115 -19.37 3.32 1.29
CA PHE A 115 -20.30 4.30 0.74
C PHE A 115 -21.25 4.87 1.82
N LYS A 116 -21.52 4.10 2.88
CA LYS A 116 -22.44 4.50 3.97
C LYS A 116 -21.82 5.48 4.96
N GLN A 117 -20.48 5.58 5.04
CA GLN A 117 -19.76 6.53 5.92
C GLN A 117 -19.46 7.90 5.28
N ILE A 118 -19.75 8.09 3.99
CA ILE A 118 -19.60 9.39 3.32
C ILE A 118 -20.59 10.44 3.89
N GLY A 119 -21.67 10.01 4.55
CA GLY A 119 -22.59 10.91 5.27
C GLY A 119 -22.09 11.43 6.62
N SER A 120 -21.19 10.72 7.32
CA SER A 120 -20.76 11.11 8.69
C SER A 120 -19.45 11.89 8.74
N VAL A 121 -18.62 11.85 7.70
CA VAL A 121 -17.36 12.63 7.60
C VAL A 121 -17.62 14.10 7.24
N PHE A 122 -18.77 14.42 6.65
CA PHE A 122 -19.13 15.81 6.27
C PHE A 122 -19.46 16.73 7.46
N ARG A 123 -19.61 16.21 8.69
CA ARG A 123 -19.93 17.02 9.89
C ARG A 123 -18.74 17.40 10.77
N ILE A 124 -17.53 16.88 10.54
CA ILE A 124 -16.41 17.08 11.50
C ILE A 124 -15.30 18.01 10.98
N LYS A 125 -15.38 18.50 9.72
CA LYS A 125 -14.34 19.38 9.15
C LYS A 125 -14.77 20.83 8.94
N GLY A 126 -15.63 21.34 9.83
CA GLY A 126 -16.18 22.70 9.78
C GLY A 126 -15.72 23.66 10.88
N ALA A 127 -14.89 23.22 11.83
CA ALA A 127 -14.43 24.09 12.92
C ALA A 127 -12.94 23.86 13.20
N SER A 128 -12.11 24.64 12.51
CA SER A 128 -10.94 25.35 13.05
C SER A 128 -10.08 25.79 11.87
N ALA A 129 -10.31 27.03 11.44
CA ALA A 129 -9.44 27.80 10.57
C ALA A 129 -8.71 28.82 11.45
N GLU A 130 -7.38 28.87 11.34
CA GLU A 130 -6.48 30.05 11.49
C GLU A 130 -5.03 29.50 11.34
N ALA A 131 -4.36 29.68 10.19
CA ALA A 131 -3.48 30.82 9.79
C ALA A 131 -2.13 30.81 10.58
N GLN A 132 -0.89 30.79 10.05
CA GLN A 132 -0.26 30.93 8.71
C GLN A 132 1.18 30.23 8.71
N PRO A 133 2.25 30.63 7.94
CA PRO A 133 2.82 29.80 6.85
C PRO A 133 4.36 29.51 6.89
N LYS A 134 4.80 28.64 5.97
CA LYS A 134 6.18 28.44 5.39
C LYS A 134 7.34 28.06 6.34
N VAL A 135 8.00 26.92 6.07
CA VAL A 135 9.26 26.82 5.28
C VAL A 135 9.34 25.40 4.69
N VAL A 136 9.64 25.33 3.39
CA VAL A 136 9.90 24.10 2.64
C VAL A 136 11.35 23.70 2.91
N GLU A 137 11.56 22.58 3.60
CA GLU A 137 12.80 21.82 3.53
C GLU A 137 12.48 20.41 3.04
N ALA A 138 12.84 20.19 1.79
CA ALA A 138 12.64 18.95 1.06
C ALA A 138 13.60 17.88 1.57
N ALA A 139 13.19 17.14 2.60
CA ALA A 139 13.65 15.79 2.84
C ALA A 139 12.47 14.85 2.62
N SER A 140 12.56 14.06 1.55
CA SER A 140 11.58 13.07 1.10
C SER A 140 11.18 12.12 2.25
N LYS A 141 10.07 12.45 2.91
CA LYS A 141 9.34 11.53 3.79
C LYS A 141 8.70 10.45 2.92
N PRO A 142 8.83 9.15 3.24
CA PRO A 142 8.03 8.12 2.60
C PRO A 142 6.55 8.43 2.85
N ALA A 143 5.80 8.52 1.77
CA ALA A 143 4.39 8.83 1.77
C ALA A 143 3.56 7.66 2.29
N GLU A 144 3.59 7.34 3.60
CA GLU A 144 2.61 6.40 4.16
C GLU A 144 2.50 6.46 5.69
N SER A 145 1.70 7.40 6.18
CA SER A 145 1.07 7.29 7.51
C SER A 145 -0.43 7.62 7.48
N GLN A 146 -1.04 7.70 6.30
CA GLN A 146 -2.46 7.94 6.14
C GLN A 146 -3.17 6.65 5.74
N GLY A 147 -3.52 5.82 6.72
CA GLY A 147 -4.50 4.74 6.51
C GLY A 147 -4.26 3.39 7.19
N LEU A 148 -3.43 3.29 8.23
CA LEU A 148 -3.48 2.08 9.06
C LEU A 148 -4.75 2.11 9.94
N PRO A 149 -5.49 0.99 10.05
CA PRO A 149 -6.65 0.91 10.93
C PRO A 149 -6.25 1.26 12.37
N SER A 150 -7.15 1.86 13.13
CA SER A 150 -6.96 2.42 14.49
C SER A 150 -6.56 1.43 15.59
N PHE A 151 -6.11 0.23 15.23
CA PHE A 151 -5.53 -0.77 16.13
C PHE A 151 -4.08 -0.47 16.53
N VAL A 152 -3.49 0.61 16.03
CA VAL A 152 -2.16 1.08 16.46
C VAL A 152 -2.34 1.91 17.74
N PRO A 153 -1.94 1.41 18.92
CA PRO A 153 -2.05 2.18 20.15
C PRO A 153 -1.14 3.41 20.06
N LYS A 154 -1.71 4.58 20.36
CA LYS A 154 -0.97 5.84 20.46
C LYS A 154 -0.28 5.89 21.83
N GLY A 155 1.04 5.76 21.83
CA GLY A 155 1.90 5.99 23.00
C GLY A 155 2.34 4.70 23.69
N GLY A 156 3.67 4.50 23.78
CA GLY A 156 4.31 3.33 24.37
C GLY A 156 4.96 2.40 23.32
N ASP A 157 5.96 1.62 23.75
CA ASP A 157 6.63 0.61 22.91
C ASP A 157 5.56 -0.20 22.17
N LYS A 158 5.56 -0.09 20.84
CA LYS A 158 4.47 -0.63 20.00
C LYS A 158 4.42 -2.14 20.13
N SER A 159 3.20 -2.69 20.09
CA SER A 159 2.94 -4.12 20.21
C SER A 159 3.59 -4.91 19.08
N VAL A 160 4.01 -6.14 19.39
CA VAL A 160 4.51 -7.12 18.42
C VAL A 160 3.60 -7.24 17.19
N GLY A 161 2.28 -7.09 17.36
CA GLY A 161 1.33 -7.12 16.25
C GLY A 161 1.60 -6.07 15.16
N VAL A 162 2.03 -4.86 15.51
CA VAL A 162 2.34 -3.81 14.52
C VAL A 162 3.57 -4.21 13.70
N ILE A 163 4.58 -4.81 14.34
CA ILE A 163 5.80 -5.30 13.69
C ILE A 163 5.44 -6.37 12.66
N LEU A 164 4.59 -7.32 13.05
CA LEU A 164 4.12 -8.38 12.16
C LEU A 164 3.34 -7.85 10.97
N VAL A 165 2.46 -6.85 11.16
CA VAL A 165 1.73 -6.22 10.05
C VAL A 165 2.68 -5.60 9.04
N TYR A 166 3.74 -4.91 9.49
CA TYR A 166 4.74 -4.35 8.59
C TYR A 166 5.55 -5.43 7.85
N VAL A 167 5.90 -6.53 8.51
CA VAL A 167 6.54 -7.68 7.84
C VAL A 167 5.65 -8.21 6.73
N VAL A 168 4.37 -8.46 7.01
CA VAL A 168 3.41 -8.96 6.00
C VAL A 168 3.32 -8.00 4.82
N ILE A 169 3.06 -6.72 5.05
CA ILE A 169 2.89 -5.73 3.97
C ILE A 169 4.15 -5.66 3.08
N ALA A 170 5.32 -5.64 3.69
CA ALA A 170 6.60 -5.56 2.98
C ALA A 170 6.88 -6.81 2.14
N GLU A 171 6.70 -8.01 2.71
CA GLU A 171 6.99 -9.26 1.98
C GLU A 171 6.02 -9.48 0.82
N PHE A 172 4.72 -9.22 1.02
CA PHE A 172 3.75 -9.21 -0.08
C PHE A 172 4.10 -8.15 -1.14
N GLY A 173 4.59 -6.97 -0.72
CA GLY A 173 5.08 -5.93 -1.63
C GLY A 173 6.20 -6.44 -2.54
N VAL A 174 7.18 -7.16 -1.99
CA VAL A 174 8.31 -7.72 -2.76
C VAL A 174 7.85 -8.79 -3.74
N PHE A 175 6.94 -9.69 -3.35
CA PHE A 175 6.43 -10.72 -4.26
C PHE A 175 5.41 -10.20 -5.29
N SER A 176 4.78 -9.06 -5.04
CA SER A 176 3.84 -8.42 -5.97
C SER A 176 4.50 -7.46 -6.98
N SER A 177 5.80 -7.20 -6.85
CA SER A 177 6.56 -6.28 -7.70
C SER A 177 7.77 -6.95 -8.34
N TYR A 178 8.28 -6.35 -9.42
CA TYR A 178 9.52 -6.83 -10.03
C TYR A 178 10.69 -6.54 -9.10
N THR A 179 11.34 -7.59 -8.61
CA THR A 179 12.52 -7.51 -7.75
C THR A 179 13.65 -8.35 -8.30
N THR A 180 14.87 -7.84 -8.15
CA THR A 180 16.09 -8.51 -8.65
C THR A 180 16.74 -9.27 -7.48
N PRO A 181 16.81 -10.61 -7.54
CA PRO A 181 17.48 -11.38 -6.52
C PRO A 181 19.00 -11.19 -6.59
N PRO A 182 19.73 -11.53 -5.52
CA PRO A 182 21.19 -11.54 -5.57
C PRO A 182 21.71 -12.49 -6.67
N PRO A 183 22.81 -12.13 -7.36
CA PRO A 183 23.30 -12.90 -8.50
C PRO A 183 23.80 -14.30 -8.11
N VAL A 184 24.25 -14.47 -6.85
CA VAL A 184 24.68 -15.74 -6.28
C VAL A 184 24.40 -15.78 -4.77
N ALA A 185 24.27 -17.00 -4.22
CA ALA A 185 23.94 -17.22 -2.81
C ALA A 185 24.97 -16.61 -1.84
N SER A 186 26.26 -16.63 -2.17
CA SER A 186 27.32 -16.04 -1.34
C SER A 186 27.17 -14.52 -1.17
N VAL A 187 26.78 -13.83 -2.24
CA VAL A 187 26.50 -12.38 -2.22
C VAL A 187 25.26 -12.09 -1.36
N GLY A 188 24.19 -12.87 -1.55
CA GLY A 188 22.97 -12.71 -0.74
C GLY A 188 23.20 -12.99 0.75
N LEU A 189 23.97 -14.02 1.08
CA LEU A 189 24.37 -14.32 2.46
C LEU A 189 25.20 -13.16 3.05
N GLY A 190 26.12 -12.59 2.27
CA GLY A 190 26.89 -11.41 2.67
C GLY A 190 25.99 -10.22 3.00
N PHE A 191 25.01 -9.92 2.15
CA PHE A 191 24.01 -8.87 2.42
C PHE A 191 23.17 -9.16 3.65
N PHE A 192 22.75 -10.42 3.85
CA PHE A 192 21.97 -10.82 5.02
C PHE A 192 22.73 -10.59 6.33
N VAL A 193 23.99 -11.03 6.39
CA VAL A 193 24.85 -10.87 7.57
C VAL A 193 25.12 -9.39 7.85
N LEU A 194 25.45 -8.61 6.82
CA LEU A 194 25.71 -7.18 6.94
C LEU A 194 24.46 -6.43 7.42
N PHE A 195 23.30 -6.79 6.87
CA PHE A 195 22.01 -6.24 7.29
C PHE A 195 21.72 -6.58 8.75
N LEU A 196 21.91 -7.83 9.18
CA LEU A 196 21.65 -8.24 10.55
C LEU A 196 22.56 -7.49 11.54
N ALA A 197 23.83 -7.29 11.19
CA ALA A 197 24.75 -6.47 11.98
C ALA A 197 24.28 -5.01 12.07
N ALA A 198 23.85 -4.41 10.96
CA ALA A 198 23.30 -3.06 10.93
C ALA A 198 21.99 -2.94 11.75
N ALA A 199 21.11 -3.94 11.67
CA ALA A 199 19.87 -4.01 12.43
C ALA A 199 20.15 -4.10 13.94
N LEU A 200 21.13 -4.88 14.37
CA LEU A 200 21.55 -4.95 15.78
C LEU A 200 22.10 -3.61 16.29
N LEU A 201 22.92 -2.93 15.48
CA LEU A 201 23.43 -1.59 15.80
C LEU A 201 22.29 -0.56 15.87
N PHE A 202 21.33 -0.63 14.96
CA PHE A 202 20.15 0.23 14.97
C PHE A 202 19.30 -0.02 16.21
N VAL A 203 19.02 -1.28 16.56
CA VAL A 203 18.28 -1.64 17.76
C VAL A 203 18.95 -1.09 19.02
N ARG A 204 20.28 -1.20 19.12
CA ARG A 204 21.06 -0.65 20.23
C ARG A 204 20.97 0.86 20.36
N ARG A 205 20.82 1.59 19.25
CA ARG A 205 20.74 3.06 19.24
C ARG A 205 19.31 3.59 19.38
N SER A 206 18.33 2.88 18.85
CA SER A 206 16.98 3.41 18.67
C SER A 206 15.98 2.96 19.73
N TYR A 207 16.17 1.79 20.35
CA TYR A 207 15.27 1.31 21.40
C TYR A 207 15.71 1.80 22.77
N LYS A 208 14.75 2.26 23.59
CA LYS A 208 15.01 2.61 25.01
C LYS A 208 15.48 1.39 25.81
N GLU A 209 14.83 0.25 25.57
CA GLU A 209 15.18 -1.03 26.17
C GLU A 209 15.73 -1.98 25.10
N TYR A 210 17.04 -2.26 25.18
CA TYR A 210 17.73 -3.10 24.20
C TYR A 210 17.12 -4.51 24.08
N GLN A 211 16.72 -5.12 25.20
CA GLN A 211 16.12 -6.46 25.23
C GLN A 211 14.79 -6.53 24.46
N LYS A 212 13.94 -5.50 24.59
CA LYS A 212 12.69 -5.43 23.82
C LYS A 212 12.96 -5.28 22.33
N GLY A 213 13.93 -4.46 21.94
CA GLY A 213 14.33 -4.30 20.55
C GLY A 213 14.91 -5.58 19.95
N LEU A 214 15.71 -6.33 20.72
CA LEU A 214 16.20 -7.66 20.32
C LEU A 214 15.06 -8.65 20.16
N PHE A 215 14.11 -8.67 21.10
CA PHE A 215 12.93 -9.53 21.01
C PHE A 215 12.08 -9.21 19.77
N HIS A 216 11.88 -7.93 19.48
CA HIS A 216 11.19 -7.47 18.27
C HIS A 216 11.88 -7.90 16.98
N LEU A 217 13.20 -7.71 16.89
CA LEU A 217 14.00 -8.18 15.77
C LEU A 217 13.90 -9.70 15.61
N PHE A 218 14.00 -10.44 16.72
CA PHE A 218 13.90 -11.90 16.72
C PHE A 218 12.54 -12.39 16.23
N VAL A 219 11.44 -11.83 16.75
CA VAL A 219 10.09 -12.19 16.34
C VAL A 219 9.86 -11.86 14.86
N ALA A 220 10.31 -10.69 14.40
CA ALA A 220 10.21 -10.30 12.99
C ALA A 220 11.03 -11.24 12.09
N LEU A 221 12.22 -11.66 12.53
CA LEU A 221 13.10 -12.57 11.80
C LEU A 221 12.50 -13.96 11.67
N VAL A 222 11.96 -14.52 12.76
CA VAL A 222 11.33 -15.85 12.73
C VAL A 222 10.05 -15.82 11.90
N PHE A 223 9.16 -14.87 12.18
CA PHE A 223 7.88 -14.79 11.47
C PHE A 223 8.07 -14.45 9.99
N GLY A 224 8.88 -13.44 9.67
CA GLY A 224 9.23 -13.09 8.30
C GLY A 224 10.01 -14.21 7.61
N GLY A 225 10.89 -14.91 8.32
CA GLY A 225 11.60 -16.07 7.77
C GLY A 225 10.61 -17.14 7.28
N VAL A 226 9.67 -17.54 8.13
CA VAL A 226 8.61 -18.50 7.77
C VAL A 226 7.73 -17.96 6.64
N LEU A 227 7.30 -16.70 6.73
CA LEU A 227 6.43 -16.09 5.73
C LEU A 227 7.11 -15.98 4.36
N SER A 228 8.39 -15.60 4.31
CA SER A 228 9.18 -15.46 3.09
C SER A 228 9.41 -16.80 2.39
N VAL A 229 9.49 -17.91 3.14
CA VAL A 229 9.55 -19.27 2.58
C VAL A 229 8.19 -19.67 2.01
N LEU A 230 7.10 -19.42 2.74
CA LEU A 230 5.75 -19.70 2.25
C LEU A 230 5.44 -18.91 0.98
N LEU A 231 5.67 -17.59 0.99
CA LEU A 231 5.47 -16.74 -0.17
C LEU A 231 6.47 -17.08 -1.29
N GLY A 232 7.71 -17.45 -0.96
CA GLY A 232 8.66 -17.94 -1.95
C GLY A 232 8.16 -19.16 -2.71
N HIS A 233 7.55 -20.11 -1.99
CA HIS A 233 7.03 -21.33 -2.59
C HIS A 233 5.76 -21.07 -3.40
N PHE A 234 4.79 -20.37 -2.81
CA PHE A 234 3.46 -20.20 -3.41
C PHE A 234 3.36 -19.04 -4.40
N TRP A 235 4.09 -17.94 -4.19
CA TRP A 235 4.10 -16.76 -5.07
C TRP A 235 5.36 -16.69 -5.95
N GLY A 236 6.53 -16.97 -5.37
CA GLY A 236 7.81 -16.93 -6.08
C GLY A 236 8.08 -18.14 -6.96
N ASN A 237 7.26 -19.20 -6.85
CA ASN A 237 7.41 -20.47 -7.56
C ASN A 237 8.78 -21.13 -7.37
N TYR A 238 9.41 -20.94 -6.20
CA TYR A 238 10.64 -21.64 -5.83
C TYR A 238 10.32 -23.01 -5.20
N SER A 239 11.19 -24.00 -5.43
CA SER A 239 11.06 -25.29 -4.74
C SER A 239 11.36 -25.15 -3.25
N VAL A 240 10.70 -25.95 -2.42
CA VAL A 240 10.95 -25.96 -0.96
C VAL A 240 12.40 -26.32 -0.66
N GLU A 241 12.99 -27.23 -1.43
CA GLU A 241 14.41 -27.60 -1.34
C GLU A 241 15.33 -26.41 -1.60
N GLN A 242 15.01 -25.57 -2.60
CA GLN A 242 15.78 -24.35 -2.86
C GLN A 242 15.66 -23.36 -1.70
N LEU A 243 14.46 -23.19 -1.13
CA LEU A 243 14.20 -22.23 -0.06
C LEU A 243 14.73 -22.67 1.32
N LEU A 244 14.91 -23.97 1.53
CA LEU A 244 15.51 -24.51 2.75
C LEU A 244 17.02 -24.80 2.62
N SER A 245 17.62 -24.44 1.49
CA SER A 245 19.05 -24.57 1.24
C SER A 245 19.72 -23.20 1.05
N LEU A 246 21.01 -23.19 0.69
CA LEU A 246 21.73 -21.97 0.31
C LEU A 246 21.08 -21.23 -0.86
N GLY A 247 20.24 -21.90 -1.66
CA GLY A 247 19.47 -21.29 -2.74
C GLY A 247 18.52 -20.17 -2.27
N TYR A 248 18.12 -20.17 -0.99
CA TYR A 248 17.34 -19.10 -0.38
C TYR A 248 18.01 -17.74 -0.56
N PHE A 249 19.33 -17.68 -0.38
CA PHE A 249 20.08 -16.43 -0.45
C PHE A 249 20.23 -15.88 -1.88
N ALA A 250 19.89 -16.66 -2.90
CA ALA A 250 19.86 -16.24 -4.29
C ALA A 250 18.41 -16.01 -4.80
N SER A 251 17.44 -15.85 -3.89
CA SER A 251 16.02 -15.77 -4.23
C SER A 251 15.37 -14.45 -3.80
N ASN A 252 14.20 -14.18 -4.35
CA ASN A 252 13.38 -13.05 -3.93
C ASN A 252 12.85 -13.20 -2.50
N SER A 253 12.85 -14.42 -1.93
CA SER A 253 12.49 -14.64 -0.51
C SER A 253 13.44 -13.94 0.44
N LEU A 254 14.75 -13.92 0.13
CA LEU A 254 15.71 -13.18 0.95
C LEU A 254 15.42 -11.68 0.89
N VAL A 255 15.17 -11.14 -0.31
CA VAL A 255 14.86 -9.71 -0.50
C VAL A 255 13.59 -9.34 0.25
N ALA A 256 12.58 -10.22 0.23
CA ALA A 256 11.33 -10.06 0.96
C ALA A 256 11.61 -9.98 2.47
N LEU A 257 12.34 -10.95 3.03
CA LEU A 257 12.71 -10.97 4.44
C LEU A 257 13.47 -9.71 4.86
N LEU A 258 14.50 -9.32 4.10
CA LEU A 258 15.29 -8.13 4.42
C LEU A 258 14.44 -6.85 4.39
N THR A 259 13.53 -6.74 3.43
CA THR A 259 12.61 -5.60 3.33
C THR A 259 11.61 -5.58 4.49
N GLY A 260 11.05 -6.74 4.84
CA GLY A 260 10.15 -6.92 5.98
C GLY A 260 10.79 -6.58 7.31
N LEU A 261 12.03 -7.04 7.52
CA LEU A 261 12.82 -6.68 8.69
C LEU A 261 13.12 -5.18 8.73
N SER A 262 13.56 -4.61 7.60
CA SER A 262 13.87 -3.18 7.50
C SER A 262 12.68 -2.31 7.90
N LEU A 263 11.52 -2.60 7.31
CA LEU A 263 10.31 -1.81 7.53
C LEU A 263 9.78 -1.98 8.95
N SER A 264 9.74 -3.21 9.43
CA SER A 264 9.21 -3.53 10.76
C SER A 264 10.05 -2.93 11.89
N ILE A 265 11.38 -2.92 11.75
CA ILE A 265 12.29 -2.33 12.75
C ILE A 265 12.31 -0.81 12.64
N PHE A 266 12.36 -0.25 11.43
CA PHE A 266 12.46 1.20 11.24
C PHE A 266 11.16 1.94 11.60
N MET A 267 10.01 1.39 11.19
CA MET A 267 8.70 1.95 11.55
C MET A 267 8.26 1.55 12.97
N GLY A 268 8.82 0.46 13.50
CA GLY A 268 8.71 0.08 14.90
C GLY A 268 9.48 1.01 15.84
N SER A 269 10.62 1.55 15.41
CA SER A 269 11.50 2.42 16.20
C SER A 269 11.09 3.89 16.26
N LYS A 270 10.36 4.42 15.27
CA LYS A 270 9.91 5.83 15.30
C LYS A 270 8.71 5.98 16.22
N GLY A 271 9.01 6.43 17.44
CA GLY A 271 8.10 6.85 18.51
C GLY A 271 8.82 7.79 19.47
#